data_AF-A0ABC8ZN47-F1
#
_entry.id   AF-A0ABC8ZN47-F1
#
_cell.length_a   1.000
_cell.length_b   1.000
_cell.length_c   1.000
_cell.angle_alpha   90.00
_cell.angle_beta   90.00
_cell.angle_gamma   90.00
#
_symmetry.space_group_name_H-M   'P 1'
#
loop_
_entity.id
_entity.type
_entity.pdbx_description
1 polymer ?
#
loop_
_entity_poly.entity_id
_entity_poly.type
_entity_poly.pdbx_seq_one_letter_code
_entity_poly.pdbx_strand_id
1 'polypeptide(L)'
;MRPTPALAAGGRTVANLLSATEWMLPSPASQVHTISVLPSQSPTPGHEFAFSNLTTSLGNGGGKGLAAGSPRFHVVRDDLLHPLANGNKPRKLDALLPLLRCRGATDIVTCGGCQSAHAAAVAVHCAEWGIRPHILLRGEQLDIPTGYNLISLMFGNVTYASRSVYAQRDEMLYEHATKIAGSNGTVMWAADIIGEDLVVDEDTTDGNGSRRVMIVKEGAGSVQALLGVMRLVEYLSGLTLFGQDEKVHIVVDSGTGTTAVGLALGAVCLGLQWRVTAVMLADTLERYRQQEKSLVSDFEKLYPGIFHGMVGNDTHCSLVQWVERFSPRRFGKVLDGEIVMCRHIAQQTGILLDPMYTLSAWEHAVDLCRRDSEAKVVMIHTGGTLGLFGLAQRYSPQFTTGSD
;
A
#
# COMPACT_ATOMS: atom_id res chain seq x y z
N MET A 1 -21.37 -2.99 19.77
CA MET A 1 -20.13 -3.66 20.21
C MET A 1 -20.02 -4.94 19.40
N ARG A 2 -18.96 -5.12 18.60
CA ARG A 2 -18.65 -6.46 18.06
C ARG A 2 -18.04 -7.30 19.19
N PRO A 3 -18.28 -8.62 19.23
CA PRO A 3 -17.69 -9.50 20.24
C PRO A 3 -16.17 -9.49 20.14
N THR A 4 -15.50 -9.50 21.30
CA THR A 4 -14.05 -9.66 21.45
C THR A 4 -13.63 -11.00 20.84
N PRO A 5 -12.59 -11.07 19.99
CA PRO A 5 -12.14 -12.35 19.44
C PRO A 5 -11.66 -13.27 20.57
N ALA A 6 -12.07 -14.54 20.51
CA ALA A 6 -11.58 -15.55 21.44
C ALA A 6 -10.08 -15.79 21.18
N LEU A 7 -9.25 -15.58 22.20
CA LEU A 7 -7.84 -15.98 22.16
C LEU A 7 -7.76 -17.50 21.94
N ALA A 8 -6.97 -17.91 20.95
CA ALA A 8 -6.81 -19.31 20.57
C ALA A 8 -6.32 -20.15 21.74
N ALA A 9 -7.11 -21.13 22.16
CA ALA A 9 -6.64 -22.24 22.98
C ALA A 9 -5.84 -23.21 22.07
N GLY A 10 -4.57 -22.93 21.82
CA GLY A 10 -3.66 -23.84 21.09
C GLY A 10 -2.67 -23.20 20.12
N GLY A 11 -1.52 -22.75 20.62
CA GLY A 11 -0.20 -22.93 19.98
C GLY A 11 0.28 -22.01 18.84
N ARG A 12 -0.56 -21.41 17.98
CA ARG A 12 -0.10 -20.51 16.89
C ARG A 12 -0.83 -19.16 16.92
N THR A 13 -0.09 -18.09 17.20
CA THR A 13 -0.57 -16.71 17.13
C THR A 13 -0.06 -16.02 15.86
N VAL A 14 -0.70 -14.92 15.47
CA VAL A 14 -0.19 -14.07 14.38
C VAL A 14 1.23 -13.54 14.70
N ALA A 15 1.52 -13.21 15.96
CA ALA A 15 2.84 -12.78 16.39
C ALA A 15 3.91 -13.88 16.17
N ASN A 16 3.57 -15.15 16.44
CA ASN A 16 4.48 -16.27 16.15
C ASN A 16 4.73 -16.42 14.65
N LEU A 17 3.68 -16.25 13.82
CA LEU A 17 3.81 -16.30 12.37
C LEU A 17 4.72 -15.17 11.86
N LEU A 18 4.51 -13.94 12.32
CA LEU A 18 5.32 -12.79 11.92
C LEU A 18 6.78 -12.94 12.38
N SER A 19 7.01 -13.47 13.58
CA SER A 19 8.35 -13.72 14.12
C SER A 19 9.12 -14.80 13.35
N ALA A 20 8.42 -15.79 12.78
CA ALA A 20 9.02 -16.88 12.01
C ALA A 20 9.18 -16.56 10.51
N THR A 21 8.67 -15.41 10.05
CA THR A 21 8.72 -15.01 8.63
C THR A 21 10.05 -14.34 8.32
N GLU A 22 10.67 -14.69 7.19
CA GLU A 22 11.81 -13.96 6.66
C GLU A 22 11.35 -12.66 5.99
N TRP A 23 12.08 -11.58 6.25
CA TRP A 23 11.67 -10.22 5.87
C TRP A 23 12.68 -9.56 4.94
N MET A 24 12.17 -8.89 3.90
CA MET A 24 12.97 -8.07 2.99
C MET A 24 13.41 -6.76 3.64
N LEU A 25 12.50 -6.10 4.36
CA LEU A 25 12.77 -4.85 5.04
C LEU A 25 13.49 -5.12 6.36
N PRO A 26 14.61 -4.41 6.64
CA PRO A 26 15.40 -4.64 7.84
C PRO A 26 14.64 -4.28 9.13
N SER A 27 13.61 -3.44 9.03
CA SER A 27 12.80 -3.02 10.16
C SER A 27 11.34 -2.77 9.73
N PRO A 28 10.35 -3.12 10.56
CA PRO A 28 8.96 -2.71 10.33
C PRO A 28 8.71 -1.23 10.64
N ALA A 29 9.69 -0.53 11.21
CA ALA A 29 9.52 0.83 11.68
C ALA A 29 9.09 1.79 10.57
N SER A 30 8.32 2.81 10.96
CA SER A 30 7.90 3.92 10.11
C SER A 30 7.82 5.17 10.97
N GLN A 31 8.18 6.32 10.41
CA GLN A 31 8.04 7.58 11.13
C GLN A 31 6.56 7.94 11.27
N VAL A 32 6.18 8.52 12.41
CA VAL A 32 4.81 8.94 12.68
C VAL A 32 4.79 10.45 12.90
N HIS A 33 4.10 11.16 12.01
CA HIS A 33 3.89 12.59 12.12
C HIS A 33 2.54 12.88 12.77
N THR A 34 2.46 13.90 13.63
CA THR A 34 1.19 14.37 14.22
C THR A 34 0.81 15.68 13.57
N ILE A 35 -0.38 15.72 12.97
CA ILE A 35 -0.90 16.87 12.24
C ILE A 35 -2.06 17.47 13.03
N SER A 36 -1.98 18.77 13.31
CA SER A 36 -3.13 19.52 13.83
C SER A 36 -3.94 20.12 12.69
N VAL A 37 -5.25 20.09 12.84
CA VAL A 37 -6.21 20.70 11.92
C VAL A 37 -6.81 21.94 12.59
N LEU A 38 -6.69 23.09 11.93
CA LEU A 38 -7.24 24.36 12.38
C LEU A 38 -8.18 24.93 11.31
N PRO A 39 -9.20 25.71 11.68
CA PRO A 39 -9.93 26.51 10.71
C PRO A 39 -8.96 27.46 9.98
N SER A 40 -9.06 27.49 8.65
CA SER A 40 -8.31 28.45 7.85
C SER A 40 -8.87 29.86 8.02
N GLN A 41 -7.98 30.85 8.06
CA GLN A 41 -8.36 32.28 8.03
C GLN A 41 -8.41 32.82 6.59
N SER A 42 -8.14 31.99 5.58
CA SER A 42 -8.13 32.42 4.19
C SER A 42 -9.56 32.57 3.65
N PRO A 43 -9.89 33.66 2.93
CA PRO A 43 -11.19 33.83 2.28
C PRO A 43 -11.37 32.97 1.01
N THR A 44 -10.36 32.17 0.62
CA THR A 44 -10.37 31.38 -0.62
C THR A 44 -11.30 30.15 -0.50
N PRO A 45 -12.28 29.97 -1.39
CA PRO A 45 -13.11 28.76 -1.43
C PRO A 45 -12.25 27.50 -1.61
N GLY A 46 -12.56 26.44 -0.85
CA GLY A 46 -11.80 25.18 -0.86
C GLY A 46 -10.61 25.12 0.12
N HIS A 47 -10.28 26.22 0.79
CA HIS A 47 -9.26 26.29 1.84
C HIS A 47 -9.90 26.44 3.22
N GLU A 48 -10.76 25.48 3.62
CA GLU A 48 -11.46 25.53 4.91
C GLU A 48 -10.54 25.24 6.11
N PHE A 49 -9.44 24.51 5.88
CA PHE A 49 -8.53 24.06 6.93
C PHE A 49 -7.09 24.52 6.69
N ALA A 50 -6.40 24.83 7.78
CA ALA A 50 -4.96 25.01 7.84
C ALA A 50 -4.35 23.87 8.66
N PHE A 51 -3.18 23.41 8.22
CA PHE A 51 -2.49 22.28 8.84
C PHE A 51 -1.18 22.73 9.50
N SER A 52 -0.78 22.05 10.57
CA SER A 52 0.55 22.20 11.14
C SER A 52 1.11 20.84 11.55
N ASN A 53 2.37 20.59 11.21
CA ASN A 53 3.08 19.39 11.58
C ASN A 53 3.74 19.59 12.96
N LEU A 54 3.12 19.02 13.99
CA LEU A 54 3.57 19.16 15.37
C LEU A 54 4.86 18.37 15.64
N THR A 55 5.09 17.29 14.90
CA THR A 55 6.29 16.45 15.07
C THR A 55 7.56 17.21 14.70
N THR A 56 7.55 17.99 13.62
CA THR A 56 8.72 18.80 13.21
C THR A 56 8.80 20.13 13.95
N SER A 57 7.66 20.71 14.34
CA SER A 57 7.62 21.99 15.08
C SER A 57 8.17 21.89 16.50
N LEU A 58 8.13 20.71 17.13
CA LEU A 58 8.73 20.49 18.46
C LEU A 58 10.27 20.50 18.44
N GLY A 59 10.91 20.27 17.28
CA GLY A 59 12.37 20.30 17.12
C GLY A 59 12.96 21.72 16.97
N ASN A 60 12.16 22.68 16.49
CA ASN A 60 12.58 24.07 16.29
C ASN A 60 11.88 24.96 17.34
N GLY A 61 12.52 25.13 18.51
CA GLY A 61 11.98 25.82 19.67
C GLY A 61 11.16 27.08 19.35
N GLY A 62 9.87 27.07 19.71
CA GLY A 62 9.00 28.23 19.59
C GLY A 62 7.59 27.94 19.01
N GLY A 63 6.88 26.94 19.52
CA GLY A 63 5.46 26.79 19.21
C GLY A 63 4.62 27.85 19.93
N LYS A 64 4.15 28.88 19.19
CA LYS A 64 3.05 29.74 19.66
C LYS A 64 1.87 28.84 20.02
N GLY A 65 1.52 28.85 21.32
CA GLY A 65 0.30 28.32 21.94
C GLY A 65 -0.42 27.20 21.18
N LEU A 66 -0.12 25.94 21.52
CA LEU A 66 -1.03 24.84 21.24
C LEU A 66 -2.38 25.16 21.88
N ALA A 67 -3.39 25.48 21.07
CA ALA A 67 -4.75 25.54 21.56
C ALA A 67 -5.15 24.13 22.04
N ALA A 68 -5.32 23.98 23.35
CA ALA A 68 -5.85 22.75 23.91
C ALA A 68 -7.21 22.46 23.25
N GLY A 69 -7.35 21.27 22.63
CA GLY A 69 -8.61 20.84 21.99
C GLY A 69 -8.70 20.95 20.47
N SER A 70 -7.65 21.36 19.74
CA SER A 70 -7.66 21.31 18.27
C SER A 70 -7.73 19.85 17.76
N PRO A 71 -8.56 19.49 16.76
CA PRO A 71 -8.56 18.16 16.14
C PRO A 71 -7.18 17.78 15.59
N ARG A 72 -6.80 16.50 15.73
CA ARG A 72 -5.50 15.98 15.28
C ARG A 72 -5.64 14.59 14.68
N PHE A 73 -4.76 14.28 13.75
CA PHE A 73 -4.55 12.92 13.27
C PHE A 73 -3.06 12.64 13.11
N HIS A 74 -2.72 11.37 12.99
CA HIS A 74 -1.35 10.91 12.80
C HIS A 74 -1.15 10.42 11.38
N VAL A 75 0.06 10.55 10.85
CA VAL A 75 0.45 10.09 9.52
C VAL A 75 1.63 9.14 9.65
N VAL A 76 1.42 7.88 9.29
CA VAL A 76 2.48 6.87 9.16
C VAL A 76 3.18 7.09 7.83
N ARG A 77 4.46 7.46 7.88
CA ARG A 77 5.28 7.93 6.75
C ARG A 77 5.91 6.77 5.98
N ASP A 78 5.08 5.87 5.49
CA ASP A 78 5.56 4.76 4.65
C ASP A 78 6.11 5.25 3.30
N ASP A 79 5.83 6.50 2.90
CA ASP A 79 6.50 7.18 1.79
C ASP A 79 8.01 7.40 2.00
N LEU A 80 8.51 7.26 3.23
CA LEU A 80 9.93 7.39 3.53
C LEU A 80 10.68 6.05 3.60
N LEU A 81 10.01 4.92 3.33
CA LEU A 81 10.63 3.59 3.46
C LEU A 81 11.75 3.34 2.47
N HIS A 82 11.63 3.90 1.26
CA HIS A 82 12.62 3.72 0.22
C HIS A 82 12.63 4.93 -0.72
N PRO A 83 13.78 5.47 -1.13
CA PRO A 83 13.84 6.65 -1.98
C PRO A 83 13.15 6.47 -3.35
N LEU A 84 13.18 5.25 -3.91
CA LEU A 84 12.70 4.96 -5.27
C LEU A 84 11.51 3.99 -5.32
N ALA A 85 11.30 3.23 -4.25
CA ALA A 85 10.25 2.23 -4.11
C ALA A 85 9.32 2.60 -2.95
N ASN A 86 8.99 3.88 -2.80
CA ASN A 86 8.33 4.37 -1.60
C ASN A 86 6.91 3.80 -1.37
N GLY A 87 6.41 4.02 -0.15
CA GLY A 87 5.01 3.84 0.17
C GLY A 87 4.67 2.45 0.68
N ASN A 88 3.44 2.01 0.40
CA ASN A 88 2.95 0.73 0.92
C ASN A 88 3.38 -0.50 0.09
N LYS A 89 4.08 -0.32 -1.04
CA LYS A 89 4.46 -1.44 -1.92
C LYS A 89 5.59 -2.29 -1.33
N PRO A 90 6.66 -1.73 -0.75
CA PRO A 90 7.65 -2.52 -0.02
C PRO A 90 7.06 -3.36 1.11
N ARG A 91 6.02 -2.86 1.82
CA ARG A 91 5.32 -3.65 2.85
C ARG A 91 4.71 -4.93 2.29
N LYS A 92 4.18 -4.89 1.08
CA LYS A 92 3.62 -6.10 0.42
C LYS A 92 4.71 -7.04 -0.06
N LEU A 93 5.83 -6.49 -0.51
CA LEU A 93 6.99 -7.26 -0.94
C LEU A 93 7.78 -7.82 0.25
N ASP A 94 7.55 -7.32 1.46
CA ASP A 94 8.33 -7.60 2.67
C ASP A 94 8.44 -9.10 2.98
N ALA A 95 7.31 -9.83 3.00
CA ALA A 95 7.31 -11.29 3.13
C ALA A 95 7.28 -12.00 1.76
N LEU A 96 6.82 -11.34 0.70
CA LEU A 96 6.64 -11.98 -0.58
C LEU A 96 7.97 -12.22 -1.30
N LEU A 97 8.84 -11.22 -1.38
CA LEU A 97 10.09 -11.33 -2.15
C LEU A 97 11.08 -12.36 -1.56
N PRO A 98 11.28 -12.44 -0.22
CA PRO A 98 12.10 -13.50 0.37
C PRO A 98 11.55 -14.88 0.04
N LEU A 99 10.23 -15.10 0.14
CA LEU A 99 9.62 -16.37 -0.23
C LEU A 99 9.87 -16.74 -1.70
N LEU A 100 9.70 -15.79 -2.63
CA LEU A 100 9.98 -16.04 -4.06
C LEU A 100 11.44 -16.40 -4.28
N ARG A 101 12.37 -15.73 -3.57
CA ARG A 101 13.80 -16.04 -3.63
C ARG A 101 14.11 -17.42 -3.06
N CYS A 102 13.53 -17.81 -1.92
CA CYS A 102 13.68 -19.15 -1.36
C CYS A 102 13.19 -20.25 -2.31
N ARG A 103 12.20 -19.93 -3.16
CA ARG A 103 11.72 -20.82 -4.24
C ARG A 103 12.61 -20.78 -5.50
N GLY A 104 13.75 -20.09 -5.43
CA GLY A 104 14.75 -20.02 -6.49
C GLY A 104 14.32 -19.19 -7.70
N ALA A 105 13.43 -18.21 -7.51
CA ALA A 105 13.01 -17.30 -8.57
C ALA A 105 14.22 -16.61 -9.22
N THR A 106 14.37 -16.77 -10.53
CA THR A 106 15.41 -16.08 -11.33
C THR A 106 14.85 -14.81 -11.96
N ASP A 107 13.54 -14.81 -12.23
CA ASP A 107 12.82 -13.76 -12.93
C ASP A 107 11.46 -13.54 -12.26
N ILE A 108 11.05 -12.29 -12.13
CA ILE A 108 9.71 -11.92 -11.67
C ILE A 108 9.00 -11.14 -12.78
N VAL A 109 7.78 -11.54 -13.11
CA VAL A 109 6.92 -10.86 -14.09
C VAL A 109 5.77 -10.18 -13.36
N THR A 110 5.58 -8.89 -13.61
CA THR A 110 4.43 -8.14 -13.07
C THR A 110 3.92 -7.11 -14.07
N CYS A 111 2.81 -6.46 -13.74
CA CYS A 111 2.23 -5.41 -14.57
C CYS A 111 1.74 -4.21 -13.75
N GLY A 112 1.45 -3.12 -14.46
CA GLY A 112 0.85 -1.92 -13.89
C GLY A 112 0.49 -0.88 -14.94
N GLY A 113 -0.18 0.19 -14.50
CA GLY A 113 -0.28 1.42 -15.30
C GLY A 113 1.10 2.05 -15.59
N CYS A 114 1.16 2.95 -16.58
CA CYS A 114 2.40 3.65 -16.99
C CYS A 114 3.20 4.29 -15.82
N GLN A 115 2.50 4.86 -14.82
CA GLN A 115 3.09 5.44 -13.59
C GLN A 115 2.84 4.56 -12.34
N SER A 116 2.86 3.23 -12.49
CA SER A 116 2.56 2.31 -11.39
C SER A 116 3.66 2.27 -10.33
N ALA A 117 3.35 2.71 -9.12
CA ALA A 117 4.22 2.55 -7.95
C ALA A 117 4.50 1.07 -7.62
N HIS A 118 3.54 0.16 -7.90
CA HIS A 118 3.73 -1.28 -7.71
C HIS A 118 4.80 -1.83 -8.66
N ALA A 119 4.70 -1.49 -9.94
CA ALA A 119 5.64 -1.94 -10.96
C ALA A 119 7.08 -1.46 -10.65
N ALA A 120 7.22 -0.19 -10.29
CA ALA A 120 8.50 0.38 -9.90
C ALA A 120 9.08 -0.29 -8.64
N ALA A 121 8.25 -0.53 -7.61
CA ALA A 121 8.72 -1.19 -6.39
C ALA A 121 9.16 -2.64 -6.64
N VAL A 122 8.45 -3.40 -7.48
CA VAL A 122 8.89 -4.73 -7.90
C VAL A 122 10.21 -4.63 -8.65
N ALA A 123 10.35 -3.71 -9.61
CA ALA A 123 11.58 -3.55 -10.38
C ALA A 123 12.80 -3.26 -9.49
N VAL A 124 12.67 -2.26 -8.60
CA VAL A 124 13.75 -1.85 -7.69
C VAL A 124 14.18 -2.99 -6.77
N HIS A 125 13.23 -3.59 -6.03
CA HIS A 125 13.59 -4.61 -5.04
C HIS A 125 14.04 -5.93 -5.67
N CYS A 126 13.51 -6.31 -6.84
CA CYS A 126 14.03 -7.46 -7.57
C CYS A 126 15.50 -7.25 -7.96
N ALA A 127 15.84 -6.06 -8.50
CA ALA A 127 17.20 -5.73 -8.88
C ALA A 127 18.16 -5.72 -7.68
N GLU A 128 17.74 -5.18 -6.53
CA GLU A 128 18.50 -5.22 -5.26
C GLU A 128 18.77 -6.66 -4.78
N TRP A 129 17.86 -7.59 -5.11
CA TRP A 129 17.92 -8.99 -4.68
C TRP A 129 18.49 -9.93 -5.77
N GLY A 130 18.98 -9.38 -6.88
CA GLY A 130 19.56 -10.15 -7.98
C GLY A 130 18.55 -10.94 -8.81
N ILE A 131 17.25 -10.62 -8.71
CA ILE A 131 16.16 -11.22 -9.48
C ILE A 131 15.86 -10.31 -10.66
N ARG A 132 15.68 -10.88 -11.87
CA ARG A 132 15.41 -10.08 -13.07
C ARG A 132 13.93 -9.67 -13.12
N PRO A 133 13.61 -8.36 -13.06
CA PRO A 133 12.22 -7.93 -13.13
C PRO A 133 11.82 -7.70 -14.59
N HIS A 134 10.67 -8.27 -14.98
CA HIS A 134 10.00 -8.01 -16.25
C HIS A 134 8.69 -7.29 -15.99
N ILE A 135 8.56 -6.08 -16.53
CA ILE A 135 7.53 -5.12 -16.15
C ILE A 135 6.66 -4.78 -17.35
N LEU A 136 5.40 -5.22 -17.32
CA LEU A 136 4.44 -4.98 -18.39
C LEU A 136 3.60 -3.74 -18.07
N LEU A 137 3.87 -2.62 -18.75
CA LEU A 137 3.23 -1.34 -18.50
C LEU A 137 2.10 -1.05 -19.49
N ARG A 138 0.94 -0.64 -18.98
CA ARG A 138 -0.21 -0.26 -19.82
C ARG A 138 0.04 1.05 -20.56
N GLY A 139 -0.19 1.03 -21.87
CA GLY A 139 -0.15 2.20 -22.74
C GLY A 139 1.01 2.14 -23.72
N GLU A 140 1.51 3.30 -24.09
CA GLU A 140 2.66 3.48 -24.98
C GLU A 140 3.82 4.06 -24.18
N GLN A 141 5.03 3.91 -24.72
CA GLN A 141 6.21 4.55 -24.16
C GLN A 141 6.09 6.07 -24.23
N LEU A 142 6.46 6.75 -23.16
CA LEU A 142 6.49 8.22 -23.11
C LEU A 142 7.72 8.72 -23.85
N ASP A 143 7.59 9.83 -24.58
CA ASP A 143 8.72 10.50 -25.23
C ASP A 143 9.83 10.86 -24.23
N ILE A 144 9.42 11.34 -23.05
CA ILE A 144 10.30 11.61 -21.92
C ILE A 144 9.78 10.83 -20.70
N PRO A 145 10.39 9.69 -20.36
CA PRO A 145 10.03 8.96 -19.15
C PRO A 145 10.33 9.76 -17.89
N THR A 146 9.40 9.76 -16.93
CA THR A 146 9.57 10.41 -15.62
C THR A 146 8.96 9.58 -14.50
N GLY A 147 9.29 9.93 -13.25
CA GLY A 147 8.64 9.33 -12.07
C GLY A 147 8.79 7.81 -12.05
N TYR A 148 7.72 7.11 -11.67
CA TYR A 148 7.72 5.64 -11.61
C TYR A 148 7.94 4.98 -12.97
N ASN A 149 7.55 5.63 -14.07
CA ASN A 149 7.82 5.10 -15.41
C ASN A 149 9.33 5.00 -15.67
N LEU A 150 10.05 6.09 -15.39
CA LEU A 150 11.51 6.12 -15.50
C LEU A 150 12.16 5.09 -14.56
N ILE A 151 11.73 5.02 -13.29
CA ILE A 151 12.28 4.04 -12.34
C ILE A 151 12.08 2.60 -12.86
N SER A 152 10.90 2.29 -13.41
CA SER A 152 10.64 0.97 -13.98
C SER A 152 11.59 0.64 -15.15
N LEU A 153 11.89 1.62 -16.02
CA LEU A 153 12.84 1.45 -17.12
C LEU A 153 14.29 1.29 -16.66
N MET A 154 14.68 1.96 -15.58
CA MET A 154 16.05 1.90 -15.08
C MET A 154 16.37 0.57 -14.40
N PHE A 155 15.39 -0.04 -13.72
CA PHE A 155 15.60 -1.27 -12.95
C PHE A 155 15.04 -2.53 -13.62
N GLY A 156 14.09 -2.41 -14.54
CA GLY A 156 13.36 -3.56 -15.11
C GLY A 156 13.44 -3.68 -16.62
N ASN A 157 13.18 -4.91 -17.09
CA ASN A 157 12.93 -5.20 -18.50
C ASN A 157 11.49 -4.81 -18.82
N VAL A 158 11.30 -3.59 -19.31
CA VAL A 158 9.96 -3.02 -19.54
C VAL A 158 9.43 -3.37 -20.93
N THR A 159 8.17 -3.82 -20.97
CA THR A 159 7.39 -3.95 -22.20
C THR A 159 6.10 -3.15 -22.07
N TYR A 160 5.80 -2.32 -23.07
CA TYR A 160 4.53 -1.59 -23.11
C TYR A 160 3.45 -2.44 -23.79
N ALA A 161 2.27 -2.50 -23.17
CA ALA A 161 1.13 -3.26 -23.64
C ALA A 161 -0.05 -2.33 -23.92
N SER A 162 -0.71 -2.54 -25.07
CA SER A 162 -1.91 -1.79 -25.42
C SER A 162 -3.03 -2.04 -24.40
N ARG A 163 -4.03 -1.15 -24.36
CA ARG A 163 -5.14 -1.26 -23.40
C ARG A 163 -5.95 -2.54 -23.58
N SER A 164 -6.09 -3.04 -24.80
CA SER A 164 -6.82 -4.29 -25.08
C SER A 164 -6.07 -5.51 -24.57
N VAL A 165 -4.75 -5.57 -24.78
CA VAL A 165 -3.91 -6.64 -24.23
C VAL A 165 -3.90 -6.58 -22.69
N TYR A 166 -3.74 -5.39 -22.11
CA TYR A 166 -3.75 -5.21 -20.66
C TYR A 166 -5.10 -5.56 -20.01
N ALA A 167 -6.22 -5.44 -20.74
CA ALA A 167 -7.53 -5.87 -20.24
C ALA A 167 -7.55 -7.38 -19.92
N GLN A 168 -6.74 -8.16 -20.65
CA GLN A 168 -6.52 -9.60 -20.46
C GLN A 168 -5.19 -9.85 -19.71
N ARG A 169 -4.95 -9.08 -18.65
CA ARG A 169 -3.66 -9.06 -17.93
C ARG A 169 -3.15 -10.42 -17.46
N ASP A 170 -4.03 -11.33 -17.05
CA ASP A 170 -3.59 -12.64 -16.55
C ASP A 170 -2.99 -13.50 -17.68
N GLU A 171 -3.63 -13.51 -18.85
CA GLU A 171 -3.11 -14.14 -20.07
C GLU A 171 -1.81 -13.46 -20.54
N MET A 172 -1.82 -12.13 -20.62
CA MET A 172 -0.64 -11.33 -20.99
C MET A 172 0.58 -11.64 -20.10
N LEU A 173 0.39 -11.72 -18.78
CA LEU A 173 1.45 -12.04 -17.83
C LEU A 173 1.96 -13.48 -18.05
N TYR A 174 1.05 -14.44 -18.22
CA TYR A 174 1.39 -15.85 -18.37
C TYR A 174 2.12 -16.14 -19.69
N GLU A 175 1.68 -15.55 -20.80
CA GLU A 175 2.34 -15.65 -22.10
C GLU A 175 3.76 -15.07 -22.05
N HIS A 176 3.91 -13.88 -21.44
CA HIS A 176 5.22 -13.27 -21.27
C HIS A 176 6.13 -14.13 -20.40
N ALA A 177 5.63 -14.61 -19.26
CA ALA A 177 6.39 -15.47 -18.36
C ALA A 177 6.84 -16.77 -19.04
N THR A 178 5.96 -17.41 -19.82
CA THR A 178 6.27 -18.62 -20.58
C THR A 178 7.36 -18.36 -21.62
N LYS A 179 7.32 -17.22 -22.29
CA LYS A 179 8.37 -16.81 -23.24
C LYS A 179 9.73 -16.64 -22.55
N ILE A 180 9.77 -16.06 -21.34
CA ILE A 180 11.00 -15.89 -20.56
C ILE A 180 11.51 -17.25 -20.02
N ALA A 181 10.61 -18.11 -19.56
CA ALA A 181 10.95 -19.44 -19.06
C ALA A 181 11.60 -20.31 -20.14
N GLY A 182 11.14 -20.21 -21.39
CA GLY A 182 11.62 -21.04 -22.50
C GLY A 182 11.22 -22.51 -22.33
N SER A 183 11.87 -23.41 -23.06
CA SER A 183 11.50 -24.84 -23.08
C SER A 183 11.83 -25.59 -21.79
N ASN A 184 12.83 -25.13 -21.04
CA ASN A 184 13.37 -25.85 -19.88
C ASN A 184 13.06 -25.14 -18.56
N GLY A 185 12.47 -23.94 -18.61
CA GLY A 185 12.11 -23.16 -17.43
C GLY A 185 10.72 -23.46 -16.90
N THR A 186 10.40 -22.88 -15.74
CA THR A 186 9.10 -23.03 -15.08
C THR A 186 8.45 -21.67 -14.85
N VAL A 187 7.11 -21.69 -14.81
CA VAL A 187 6.27 -20.52 -14.52
C VAL A 187 5.36 -20.86 -13.35
N MET A 188 5.29 -19.97 -12.36
CA MET A 188 4.41 -20.13 -11.20
C MET A 188 3.81 -18.79 -10.78
N TRP A 189 2.55 -18.79 -10.35
CA TRP A 189 1.94 -17.61 -9.75
C TRP A 189 2.34 -17.50 -8.28
N ALA A 190 2.73 -16.30 -7.86
CA ALA A 190 3.05 -16.04 -6.46
C ALA A 190 1.89 -16.34 -5.50
N ALA A 191 0.65 -16.20 -5.96
CA ALA A 191 -0.55 -16.48 -5.17
C ALA A 191 -0.80 -17.99 -4.96
N ASP A 192 -0.25 -18.84 -5.83
CA ASP A 192 -0.41 -20.30 -5.76
C ASP A 192 0.62 -20.95 -4.81
N ILE A 193 1.51 -20.14 -4.21
CA ILE A 193 2.49 -20.63 -3.24
C ILE A 193 1.77 -20.93 -1.92
N ILE A 194 1.49 -22.21 -1.72
CA ILE A 194 0.90 -22.79 -0.51
C ILE A 194 2.03 -23.34 0.39
N GLY A 195 1.77 -23.42 1.70
CA GLY A 195 2.74 -23.83 2.73
C GLY A 195 3.34 -25.24 2.57
N GLU A 196 4.39 -25.48 3.36
CA GLU A 196 5.25 -26.69 3.52
C GLU A 196 6.09 -27.20 2.33
N ASP A 197 5.99 -26.67 1.12
CA ASP A 197 7.05 -26.85 0.10
C ASP A 197 8.24 -25.89 0.35
N LEU A 198 8.71 -25.83 1.58
CA LEU A 198 9.94 -25.12 2.00
C LEU A 198 11.18 -26.02 1.87
N VAL A 199 11.14 -27.03 0.98
CA VAL A 199 12.34 -27.79 0.66
C VAL A 199 13.22 -26.91 -0.21
N VAL A 200 14.17 -26.30 0.47
CA VAL A 200 15.28 -25.54 -0.05
C VAL A 200 16.13 -26.48 -0.88
N ASP A 201 16.18 -26.25 -2.19
CA ASP A 201 17.27 -26.77 -3.00
C ASP A 201 18.36 -25.70 -3.02
N GLU A 202 19.10 -25.64 -1.91
CA GLU A 202 20.17 -24.67 -1.64
C GLU A 202 21.30 -24.78 -2.68
N ASP A 203 21.30 -25.86 -3.47
CA ASP A 203 22.25 -26.18 -4.52
C ASP A 203 21.80 -25.81 -5.95
N THR A 204 20.65 -25.13 -6.11
CA THR A 204 20.21 -24.68 -7.45
C THR A 204 20.81 -23.32 -7.86
N THR A 205 22.11 -23.13 -7.63
CA THR A 205 22.93 -22.61 -8.75
C THR A 205 23.04 -23.73 -9.77
N ASP A 206 21.91 -24.02 -10.41
CA ASP A 206 21.87 -25.00 -11.47
C ASP A 206 22.80 -24.44 -12.54
N GLY A 207 23.99 -25.03 -12.68
CA GLY A 207 25.00 -24.68 -13.67
C GLY A 207 24.52 -24.85 -15.12
N ASN A 208 23.21 -25.01 -15.31
CA ASN A 208 22.49 -25.26 -16.54
C ASN A 208 21.57 -24.12 -16.98
N GLY A 209 21.50 -22.99 -16.26
CA GLY A 209 20.88 -21.76 -16.75
C GLY A 209 19.36 -21.79 -16.96
N SER A 210 18.64 -22.73 -16.33
CA SER A 210 17.18 -22.80 -16.41
C SER A 210 16.48 -21.66 -15.65
N ARG A 211 15.41 -21.12 -16.25
CA ARG A 211 14.68 -19.93 -15.77
C ARG A 211 13.51 -20.36 -14.88
N ARG A 212 13.46 -19.85 -13.65
CA ARG A 212 12.30 -19.99 -12.75
C ARG A 212 11.58 -18.66 -12.66
N VAL A 213 10.46 -18.55 -13.36
CA VAL A 213 9.72 -17.30 -13.54
C VAL A 213 8.52 -17.24 -12.60
N MET A 214 8.49 -16.25 -11.72
CA MET A 214 7.39 -16.03 -10.78
C MET A 214 6.50 -14.87 -11.24
N ILE A 215 5.19 -15.08 -11.31
CA ILE A 215 4.23 -14.04 -11.69
C ILE A 215 3.64 -13.39 -10.44
N VAL A 216 3.82 -12.08 -10.31
CA VAL A 216 3.22 -11.26 -9.25
C VAL A 216 2.14 -10.38 -9.88
N LYS A 217 0.88 -10.58 -9.48
CA LYS A 217 -0.24 -9.77 -9.96
C LYS A 217 -0.12 -8.30 -9.56
N GLU A 218 -0.77 -7.42 -10.32
CA GLU A 218 -0.84 -5.98 -10.02
C GLU A 218 -1.26 -5.74 -8.55
N GLY A 219 -0.46 -4.98 -7.82
CA GLY A 219 -0.71 -4.64 -6.42
C GLY A 219 -0.45 -5.76 -5.41
N ALA A 220 0.14 -6.89 -5.84
CA ALA A 220 0.53 -8.03 -5.02
C ALA A 220 -0.60 -8.54 -4.12
N GLY A 221 -1.77 -8.84 -4.69
CA GLY A 221 -2.87 -9.45 -3.94
C GLY A 221 -2.58 -10.92 -3.60
N SER A 222 -1.82 -11.17 -2.54
CA SER A 222 -1.55 -12.51 -2.00
C SER A 222 -1.53 -12.49 -0.47
N VAL A 223 -1.59 -13.67 0.15
CA VAL A 223 -1.52 -13.81 1.61
C VAL A 223 -0.19 -13.30 2.17
N GLN A 224 0.92 -13.57 1.49
CA GLN A 224 2.25 -13.10 1.90
C GLN A 224 2.32 -11.57 1.93
N ALA A 225 1.68 -10.90 0.97
CA ALA A 225 1.59 -9.46 1.00
C ALA A 225 0.77 -8.93 2.18
N LEU A 226 -0.20 -9.69 2.69
CA LEU A 226 -0.90 -9.33 3.93
C LEU A 226 0.06 -9.38 5.12
N LEU A 227 0.92 -10.40 5.23
CA LEU A 227 1.83 -10.57 6.36
C LEU A 227 2.74 -9.36 6.56
N GLY A 228 3.33 -8.83 5.48
CA GLY A 228 4.18 -7.64 5.59
C GLY A 228 3.42 -6.36 5.97
N VAL A 229 2.12 -6.28 5.65
CA VAL A 229 1.26 -5.20 6.15
C VAL A 229 0.86 -5.44 7.62
N MET A 230 0.61 -6.69 8.00
CA MET A 230 0.30 -7.06 9.40
C MET A 230 1.49 -6.83 10.33
N ARG A 231 2.73 -7.00 9.83
CA ARG A 231 3.97 -6.64 10.52
C ARG A 231 4.00 -5.15 10.90
N LEU A 232 3.46 -4.27 10.06
CA LEU A 232 3.30 -2.84 10.41
C LEU A 232 2.29 -2.64 11.53
N VAL A 233 1.16 -3.38 11.51
CA VAL A 233 0.15 -3.29 12.59
C VAL A 233 0.73 -3.75 13.92
N GLU A 234 1.47 -4.86 13.93
CA GLU A 234 2.19 -5.35 15.12
C GLU A 234 3.14 -4.28 15.64
N TYR A 235 4.01 -3.74 14.78
CA TYR A 235 4.93 -2.66 15.16
C TYR A 235 4.20 -1.44 15.75
N LEU A 236 3.16 -0.95 15.06
CA LEU A 236 2.41 0.23 15.51
C LEU A 236 1.72 -0.02 16.86
N SER A 237 1.17 -1.22 17.08
CA SER A 237 0.50 -1.56 18.34
C SER A 237 1.45 -1.70 19.54
N GLY A 238 2.76 -1.87 19.27
CA GLY A 238 3.81 -1.77 20.28
C GLY A 238 4.20 -0.34 20.65
N LEU A 239 3.78 0.68 19.89
CA LEU A 239 4.06 2.08 20.22
C LEU A 239 3.12 2.56 21.32
N THR A 240 3.65 3.28 22.32
CA THR A 240 2.85 3.90 23.39
C THR A 240 1.70 4.76 22.84
N LEU A 241 1.90 5.38 21.68
CA LEU A 241 0.90 6.22 21.03
C LEU A 241 -0.35 5.43 20.59
N PHE A 242 -0.18 4.16 20.21
CA PHE A 242 -1.22 3.28 19.65
C PHE A 242 -1.28 1.95 20.40
N GLY A 243 -1.12 1.94 21.71
CA GLY A 243 -1.12 0.69 22.49
C GLY A 243 -2.36 -0.18 22.30
N GLN A 244 -2.33 -1.41 22.82
CA GLN A 244 -3.40 -2.40 22.62
C GLN A 244 -4.80 -1.94 23.07
N ASP A 245 -4.86 -1.11 24.12
CA ASP A 245 -6.12 -0.58 24.67
C ASP A 245 -6.66 0.65 23.92
N GLU A 246 -5.89 1.18 22.97
CA GLU A 246 -6.25 2.38 22.24
C GLU A 246 -7.24 2.09 21.11
N LYS A 247 -8.30 2.89 21.04
CA LYS A 247 -9.17 2.93 19.86
C LYS A 247 -8.44 3.69 18.76
N VAL A 248 -8.08 2.99 17.68
CA VAL A 248 -7.43 3.59 16.51
C VAL A 248 -8.34 3.47 15.29
N HIS A 249 -8.48 4.55 14.54
CA HIS A 249 -9.16 4.55 13.26
C HIS A 249 -8.16 4.82 12.13
N ILE A 250 -7.78 3.76 11.44
CA ILE A 250 -6.86 3.84 10.30
C ILE A 250 -7.61 4.30 9.05
N VAL A 251 -7.02 5.24 8.32
CA VAL A 251 -7.47 5.71 7.01
C VAL A 251 -6.39 5.41 5.97
N VAL A 252 -6.78 4.80 4.86
CA VAL A 252 -5.85 4.42 3.80
C VAL A 252 -6.52 4.53 2.44
N ASP A 253 -5.79 4.98 1.42
CA ASP A 253 -6.26 4.92 0.05
C ASP A 253 -6.10 3.50 -0.53
N SER A 254 -6.98 3.10 -1.45
CA SER A 254 -7.01 1.73 -1.96
C SER A 254 -7.16 1.65 -3.48
N GLY A 255 -6.07 1.24 -4.13
CA GLY A 255 -6.09 0.79 -5.53
C GLY A 255 -6.64 -0.63 -5.65
N THR A 256 -5.92 -1.62 -5.09
CA THR A 256 -6.22 -3.06 -5.22
C THR A 256 -6.76 -3.72 -3.95
N GLY A 257 -6.90 -3.00 -2.84
CA GLY A 257 -7.45 -3.53 -1.59
C GLY A 257 -6.45 -4.20 -0.63
N THR A 258 -5.36 -4.81 -1.11
CA THR A 258 -4.46 -5.64 -0.27
C THR A 258 -3.98 -4.95 1.00
N THR A 259 -3.59 -3.67 0.92
CA THR A 259 -3.10 -2.92 2.08
C THR A 259 -4.19 -2.72 3.13
N ALA A 260 -5.40 -2.32 2.71
CA ALA A 260 -6.52 -2.14 3.62
C ALA A 260 -6.93 -3.45 4.31
N VAL A 261 -6.96 -4.54 3.55
CA VAL A 261 -7.28 -5.88 4.07
C VAL A 261 -6.21 -6.34 5.05
N GLY A 262 -4.92 -6.18 4.73
CA GLY A 262 -3.83 -6.54 5.64
C GLY A 262 -3.84 -5.75 6.95
N LEU A 263 -4.15 -4.45 6.90
CA LEU A 263 -4.30 -3.62 8.10
C LEU A 263 -5.47 -4.09 8.98
N ALA A 264 -6.62 -4.37 8.37
CA ALA A 264 -7.81 -4.79 9.10
C ALA A 264 -7.66 -6.21 9.67
N LEU A 265 -7.12 -7.13 8.88
CA LEU A 265 -6.85 -8.50 9.29
C LEU A 265 -5.79 -8.55 10.41
N GLY A 266 -4.72 -7.76 10.29
CA GLY A 266 -3.72 -7.61 11.34
C GLY A 266 -4.32 -7.14 12.65
N ALA A 267 -5.18 -6.12 12.61
CA ALA A 267 -5.86 -5.61 13.79
C ALA A 267 -6.74 -6.67 14.47
N VAL A 268 -7.53 -7.42 13.69
CA VAL A 268 -8.39 -8.48 14.23
C VAL A 268 -7.57 -9.63 14.82
N CYS A 269 -6.55 -10.11 14.10
CA CYS A 269 -5.70 -11.22 14.57
C CYS A 269 -4.89 -10.87 15.82
N LEU A 270 -4.58 -9.58 16.04
CA LEU A 270 -3.90 -9.07 17.23
C LEU A 270 -4.87 -8.70 18.36
N GLY A 271 -6.19 -8.80 18.15
CA GLY A 271 -7.20 -8.46 19.16
C GLY A 271 -7.35 -6.96 19.42
N LEU A 272 -6.92 -6.10 18.49
CA LEU A 272 -6.91 -4.66 18.65
C LEU A 272 -8.30 -4.05 18.40
N GLN A 273 -8.64 -2.97 19.11
CA GLN A 273 -9.87 -2.20 18.88
C GLN A 273 -9.78 -1.26 17.65
N TRP A 274 -8.95 -1.63 16.68
CA TRP A 274 -8.65 -0.78 15.53
C TRP A 274 -9.66 -1.00 14.42
N ARG A 275 -10.01 0.09 13.73
CA ARG A 275 -10.89 0.09 12.55
C ARG A 275 -10.15 0.60 11.35
N VAL A 276 -10.53 0.13 10.16
CA VAL A 276 -9.91 0.56 8.90
C VAL A 276 -10.98 1.11 7.97
N THR A 277 -10.83 2.38 7.59
CA THR A 277 -11.55 3.00 6.47
C THR A 277 -10.63 3.05 5.25
N ALA A 278 -11.11 2.50 4.14
CA ALA A 278 -10.36 2.46 2.89
C ALA A 278 -11.07 3.25 1.79
N VAL A 279 -10.38 4.26 1.26
CA VAL A 279 -10.91 5.12 0.19
C VAL A 279 -10.71 4.43 -1.16
N MET A 280 -11.80 4.04 -1.81
CA MET A 280 -11.82 3.34 -3.09
C MET A 280 -11.38 4.28 -4.22
N LEU A 281 -10.41 3.86 -5.03
CA LEU A 281 -9.85 4.73 -6.08
C LEU A 281 -10.16 4.28 -7.50
N ALA A 282 -10.19 2.97 -7.74
CA ALA A 282 -10.07 2.42 -9.09
C ALA A 282 -11.24 1.54 -9.54
N ASP A 283 -11.92 0.89 -8.60
CA ASP A 283 -12.91 -0.14 -8.90
C ASP A 283 -14.24 0.06 -8.14
N THR A 284 -15.20 -0.83 -8.37
CA THR A 284 -16.49 -0.80 -7.68
C THR A 284 -16.41 -1.40 -6.28
N LEU A 285 -17.33 -0.98 -5.39
CA LEU A 285 -17.46 -1.55 -4.05
C LEU A 285 -17.58 -3.08 -4.06
N GLU A 286 -18.29 -3.64 -5.04
CA GLU A 286 -18.45 -5.08 -5.20
C GLU A 286 -17.10 -5.77 -5.43
N ARG A 287 -16.25 -5.22 -6.32
CA ARG A 287 -14.91 -5.78 -6.58
C ARG A 287 -13.99 -5.69 -5.37
N TYR A 288 -14.03 -4.58 -4.62
CA TYR A 288 -13.25 -4.47 -3.37
C TYR A 288 -13.71 -5.50 -2.31
N ARG A 289 -15.03 -5.69 -2.14
CA ARG A 289 -15.58 -6.70 -1.24
C ARG A 289 -15.25 -8.12 -1.68
N GLN A 290 -15.25 -8.40 -2.98
CA GLN A 290 -14.84 -9.69 -3.52
C GLN A 290 -13.37 -9.97 -3.26
N GLN A 291 -12.50 -8.96 -3.51
CA GLN A 291 -11.08 -9.06 -3.25
C GLN A 291 -10.77 -9.27 -1.76
N GLU A 292 -11.47 -8.54 -0.88
CA GLU A 292 -11.39 -8.73 0.57
C GLU A 292 -11.75 -10.17 0.97
N LYS A 293 -12.89 -10.68 0.50
CA LYS A 293 -13.31 -12.07 0.76
C LYS A 293 -12.30 -13.09 0.27
N SER A 294 -11.74 -12.89 -0.94
CA SER A 294 -10.71 -13.79 -1.49
C SER A 294 -9.47 -13.81 -0.60
N LEU A 295 -8.91 -12.64 -0.28
CA LEU A 295 -7.69 -12.52 0.53
C LEU A 295 -7.86 -13.09 1.94
N VAL A 296 -9.01 -12.86 2.57
CA VAL A 296 -9.32 -13.41 3.90
C VAL A 296 -9.46 -14.93 3.81
N SER A 297 -10.20 -15.45 2.82
CA SER A 297 -10.36 -16.89 2.64
C SER A 297 -9.03 -17.60 2.37
N ASP A 298 -8.15 -17.00 1.58
CA ASP A 298 -6.84 -17.58 1.29
C ASP A 298 -5.93 -17.53 2.53
N PHE A 299 -6.02 -16.47 3.34
CA PHE A 299 -5.32 -16.39 4.62
C PHE A 299 -5.79 -17.48 5.59
N GLU A 300 -7.11 -17.68 5.73
CA GLU A 300 -7.70 -18.72 6.58
C GLU A 300 -7.26 -20.13 6.14
N LYS A 301 -7.18 -20.39 4.83
CA LYS A 301 -6.72 -21.68 4.29
C LYS A 301 -5.25 -21.95 4.63
N LEU A 302 -4.39 -20.95 4.52
CA LEU A 302 -2.96 -21.10 4.81
C LEU A 302 -2.64 -21.13 6.30
N TYR A 303 -3.43 -20.43 7.12
CA TYR A 303 -3.21 -20.29 8.55
C TYR A 303 -4.48 -20.61 9.37
N PRO A 304 -4.97 -21.86 9.30
CA PRO A 304 -6.18 -22.24 10.02
C PRO A 304 -5.99 -22.04 11.53
N GLY A 305 -6.98 -21.40 12.17
CA GLY A 305 -6.97 -21.14 13.61
C GLY A 305 -6.19 -19.88 14.06
N ILE A 306 -5.56 -19.11 13.16
CA ILE A 306 -5.04 -17.79 13.54
C ILE A 306 -6.17 -16.76 13.51
N PHE A 307 -6.95 -16.76 12.43
CA PHE A 307 -8.15 -15.95 12.32
C PHE A 307 -9.34 -16.79 12.78
N HIS A 308 -9.80 -16.54 14.01
CA HIS A 308 -11.11 -17.01 14.45
C HIS A 308 -12.10 -15.94 14.00
N GLY A 309 -12.68 -16.12 12.81
CA GLY A 309 -13.67 -15.19 12.28
C GLY A 309 -14.79 -14.89 13.30
N MET A 310 -15.52 -13.80 13.05
CA MET A 310 -16.72 -13.49 13.82
C MET A 310 -17.68 -14.68 13.78
N VAL A 311 -17.73 -15.47 14.85
CA VAL A 311 -18.73 -16.54 15.02
C VAL A 311 -20.07 -15.84 15.26
N GLY A 312 -20.77 -15.59 14.16
CA GLY A 312 -22.11 -15.03 14.13
C GLY A 312 -22.61 -15.03 12.69
N ASN A 313 -23.82 -15.54 12.47
CA ASN A 313 -24.51 -15.69 11.19
C ASN A 313 -24.68 -14.41 10.33
N ASP A 314 -23.99 -13.32 10.62
CA ASP A 314 -24.03 -12.09 9.84
C ASP A 314 -22.99 -12.14 8.71
N THR A 315 -23.46 -12.60 7.56
CA THR A 315 -22.83 -12.47 6.23
C THR A 315 -22.56 -11.02 5.78
N HIS A 316 -22.60 -10.04 6.69
CA HIS A 316 -22.69 -8.61 6.39
C HIS A 316 -21.65 -7.68 7.01
N CYS A 317 -20.74 -8.15 7.86
CA CYS A 317 -19.73 -7.26 8.46
C CYS A 317 -18.37 -7.38 7.76
N SER A 318 -18.16 -6.56 6.72
CA SER A 318 -16.83 -6.34 6.11
C SER A 318 -15.81 -5.91 7.18
N LEU A 319 -14.58 -6.41 7.08
CA LEU A 319 -13.43 -6.03 7.90
C LEU A 319 -13.01 -4.58 7.62
N VAL A 320 -13.18 -4.14 6.37
CA VAL A 320 -12.79 -2.82 5.90
C VAL A 320 -14.02 -1.96 5.64
N GLN A 321 -14.08 -0.76 6.20
CA GLN A 321 -15.07 0.23 5.81
C GLN A 321 -14.67 0.88 4.48
N TRP A 322 -15.16 0.32 3.38
CA TRP A 322 -14.97 0.86 2.04
C TRP A 322 -15.79 2.14 1.82
N VAL A 323 -15.14 3.23 1.44
CA VAL A 323 -15.76 4.54 1.19
C VAL A 323 -15.35 5.11 -0.15
N GLU A 324 -16.19 5.95 -0.73
CA GLU A 324 -15.85 6.70 -1.93
C GLU A 324 -15.02 7.94 -1.60
N ARG A 325 -14.40 8.54 -2.63
CA ARG A 325 -13.85 9.89 -2.52
C ARG A 325 -14.97 10.89 -2.25
N PHE A 326 -14.67 11.97 -1.53
CA PHE A 326 -15.63 13.08 -1.42
C PHE A 326 -15.94 13.71 -2.78
N SER A 327 -14.98 13.68 -3.71
CA SER A 327 -15.16 14.09 -5.10
C SER A 327 -14.99 12.88 -6.05
N PRO A 328 -16.08 12.13 -6.33
CA PRO A 328 -16.03 10.95 -7.19
C PRO A 328 -15.55 11.27 -8.61
N ARG A 329 -14.68 10.40 -9.15
CA ARG A 329 -14.17 10.52 -10.52
C ARG A 329 -13.59 9.20 -11.01
N ARG A 330 -13.37 9.11 -12.32
CA ARG A 330 -12.61 8.00 -12.93
C ARG A 330 -11.14 8.05 -12.50
N PHE A 331 -10.59 6.87 -12.20
CA PHE A 331 -9.18 6.72 -11.88
C PHE A 331 -8.28 7.24 -13.00
N GLY A 332 -7.24 7.97 -12.62
CA GLY A 332 -6.29 8.63 -13.53
C GLY A 332 -6.72 10.03 -13.98
N LYS A 333 -7.86 10.56 -13.52
CA LYS A 333 -8.26 11.97 -13.71
C LYS A 333 -7.88 12.78 -12.47
N VAL A 334 -7.37 13.98 -12.67
CA VAL A 334 -7.19 15.02 -11.64
C VAL A 334 -8.28 16.07 -11.82
N LEU A 335 -8.91 16.50 -10.72
CA LEU A 335 -9.88 17.59 -10.70
C LEU A 335 -9.21 18.92 -10.37
N ASP A 336 -9.87 20.00 -10.76
CA ASP A 336 -9.39 21.35 -10.49
C ASP A 336 -9.30 21.57 -8.97
N GLY A 337 -8.20 22.21 -8.54
CA GLY A 337 -7.92 22.47 -7.12
C GLY A 337 -7.19 21.35 -6.39
N GLU A 338 -7.19 20.09 -6.86
CA GLU A 338 -6.52 19.00 -6.12
C GLU A 338 -5.00 19.17 -6.03
N ILE A 339 -4.37 19.67 -7.10
CA ILE A 339 -2.94 19.99 -7.10
C ILE A 339 -2.64 21.17 -6.19
N VAL A 340 -3.53 22.17 -6.15
CA VAL A 340 -3.42 23.33 -5.24
C VAL A 340 -3.52 22.89 -3.79
N MET A 341 -4.44 21.98 -3.47
CA MET A 341 -4.57 21.39 -2.13
C MET A 341 -3.32 20.60 -1.73
N CYS A 342 -2.80 19.75 -2.62
CA CYS A 342 -1.54 19.02 -2.36
C CYS A 342 -0.37 19.98 -2.10
N ARG A 343 -0.26 21.06 -2.88
CA ARG A 343 0.75 22.11 -2.70
C ARG A 343 0.60 22.79 -1.34
N HIS A 344 -0.61 23.15 -0.94
CA HIS A 344 -0.88 23.80 0.33
C HIS A 344 -0.50 22.92 1.52
N ILE A 345 -0.92 21.64 1.49
CA ILE A 345 -0.56 20.66 2.52
C ILE A 345 0.96 20.51 2.61
N ALA A 346 1.65 20.41 1.46
CA ALA A 346 3.10 20.30 1.42
C ALA A 346 3.80 21.54 2.03
N GLN A 347 3.34 22.75 1.67
CA GLN A 347 3.89 24.01 2.20
C GLN A 347 3.68 24.16 3.72
N GLN A 348 2.56 23.67 4.24
CA GLN A 348 2.21 23.80 5.67
C GLN A 348 2.82 22.73 6.56
N THR A 349 3.01 21.52 6.03
CA THR A 349 3.33 20.34 6.85
C THR A 349 4.68 19.71 6.51
N GLY A 350 5.25 20.04 5.35
CA GLY A 350 6.40 19.36 4.77
C GLY A 350 6.08 17.95 4.25
N ILE A 351 4.81 17.55 4.19
CA ILE A 351 4.37 16.25 3.67
C ILE A 351 3.81 16.44 2.27
N LEU A 352 4.43 15.80 1.29
CA LEU A 352 4.00 15.85 -0.11
C LEU A 352 2.99 14.74 -0.40
N LEU A 353 1.75 15.12 -0.69
CA LEU A 353 0.72 14.19 -1.17
C LEU A 353 0.64 14.19 -2.68
N ASP A 354 -0.08 13.20 -3.22
CA ASP A 354 -0.47 13.11 -4.61
C ASP A 354 -2.01 13.07 -4.75
N PRO A 355 -2.58 13.66 -5.82
CA PRO A 355 -4.04 13.67 -6.01
C PRO A 355 -4.59 12.30 -6.42
N MET A 356 -3.73 11.37 -6.88
CA MET A 356 -4.16 10.07 -7.35
C MET A 356 -4.45 9.08 -6.23
N TYR A 357 -3.74 9.15 -5.12
CA TYR A 357 -3.86 8.20 -4.01
C TYR A 357 -4.05 8.94 -2.69
N THR A 358 -3.00 9.59 -2.21
CA THR A 358 -2.87 9.99 -0.81
C THR A 358 -3.72 11.18 -0.39
N LEU A 359 -4.05 12.10 -1.31
CA LEU A 359 -4.94 13.23 -1.02
C LEU A 359 -6.31 12.75 -0.50
N SER A 360 -6.86 11.69 -1.09
CA SER A 360 -8.18 11.20 -0.69
C SER A 360 -8.21 10.63 0.73
N ALA A 361 -7.14 9.95 1.15
CA ALA A 361 -6.99 9.47 2.51
C ALA A 361 -6.79 10.63 3.50
N TRP A 362 -6.08 11.69 3.09
CA TRP A 362 -5.92 12.90 3.90
C TRP A 362 -7.26 13.58 4.18
N GLU A 363 -8.08 13.80 3.15
CA GLU A 363 -9.39 14.41 3.30
C GLU A 363 -10.27 13.62 4.29
N HIS A 364 -10.30 12.30 4.16
CA HIS A 364 -11.02 11.42 5.08
C HIS A 364 -10.45 11.44 6.50
N ALA A 365 -9.13 11.55 6.67
CA ALA A 365 -8.52 11.67 7.99
C ALA A 365 -8.89 13.01 8.67
N VAL A 366 -8.93 14.10 7.91
CA VAL A 366 -9.37 15.42 8.40
C VAL A 366 -10.84 15.39 8.83
N ASP A 367 -11.70 14.77 8.04
CA ASP A 367 -13.12 14.63 8.38
C ASP A 367 -13.32 13.72 9.61
N LEU A 368 -12.64 12.57 9.66
CA LEU A 368 -12.75 11.64 10.78
C LEU A 368 -12.24 12.23 12.09
N CYS A 369 -11.10 12.93 12.11
CA CYS A 369 -10.56 13.47 13.36
C CYS A 369 -11.41 14.60 13.97
N ARG A 370 -12.32 15.17 13.15
CA ARG A 370 -13.29 16.16 13.61
C ARG A 370 -14.58 15.53 14.15
N ARG A 371 -14.97 14.36 13.60
CA ARG A 371 -16.21 13.67 13.95
C ARG A 371 -16.04 12.63 15.05
N ASP A 372 -14.91 11.94 15.09
CA ASP A 372 -14.59 10.91 16.07
C ASP A 372 -13.59 11.46 17.08
N SER A 373 -14.09 11.78 18.28
CA SER A 373 -13.27 12.25 19.40
C SER A 373 -12.80 11.12 20.31
N GLU A 374 -13.29 9.88 20.10
CA GLU A 374 -12.94 8.74 20.93
C GLU A 374 -11.78 7.91 20.37
N ALA A 375 -11.57 7.94 19.05
CA ALA A 375 -10.51 7.19 18.39
C ALA A 375 -9.37 8.09 17.90
N LYS A 376 -8.14 7.59 18.02
CA LYS A 376 -6.96 8.20 17.37
C LYS A 376 -7.01 7.92 15.88
N VAL A 377 -7.13 8.96 15.07
CA VAL A 377 -7.13 8.82 13.61
C VAL A 377 -5.70 8.70 13.09
N VAL A 378 -5.45 7.67 12.28
CA VAL A 378 -4.13 7.36 11.71
C VAL A 378 -4.24 7.19 10.20
N MET A 379 -3.70 8.12 9.44
CA MET A 379 -3.55 7.99 7.99
C MET A 379 -2.27 7.19 7.66
N ILE A 380 -2.37 6.21 6.77
CA ILE A 380 -1.19 5.57 6.17
C ILE A 380 -0.81 6.35 4.91
N HIS A 381 0.37 6.96 4.90
CA HIS A 381 0.89 7.62 3.70
C HIS A 381 1.43 6.58 2.73
N THR A 382 0.61 6.15 1.78
CA THR A 382 0.90 4.99 0.90
C THR A 382 1.93 5.25 -0.20
N GLY A 383 2.55 6.43 -0.22
CA GLY A 383 3.59 6.85 -1.17
C GLY A 383 2.96 7.58 -2.36
N GLY A 384 3.35 7.19 -3.57
CA GLY A 384 2.73 7.72 -4.80
C GLY A 384 3.34 9.04 -5.30
N THR A 385 4.24 9.66 -4.54
CA THR A 385 4.82 10.98 -4.83
C THR A 385 5.60 11.05 -6.14
N LEU A 386 6.31 9.98 -6.55
CA LEU A 386 6.96 9.97 -7.88
C LEU A 386 5.96 9.97 -9.04
N GLY A 387 4.69 9.66 -8.80
CA GLY A 387 3.62 9.79 -9.78
C GLY A 387 3.34 11.25 -10.15
N LEU A 388 3.68 12.21 -9.27
CA LEU A 388 3.50 13.64 -9.54
C LEU A 388 4.27 14.11 -10.77
N PHE A 389 5.43 13.52 -11.08
CA PHE A 389 6.19 13.89 -12.27
C PHE A 389 5.43 13.57 -13.56
N GLY A 390 4.78 12.39 -13.61
CA GLY A 390 3.91 12.04 -14.74
C GLY A 390 2.64 12.90 -14.80
N LEU A 391 2.11 13.29 -13.64
CA LEU A 391 1.00 14.24 -13.60
C LEU A 391 1.41 15.64 -14.06
N ALA A 392 2.61 16.09 -13.74
CA ALA A 392 3.14 17.38 -14.19
C ALA A 392 3.31 17.44 -15.70
N GLN A 393 3.71 16.33 -16.34
CA GLN A 393 3.72 16.24 -17.80
C GLN A 393 2.31 16.36 -18.40
N ARG A 394 1.33 15.66 -17.81
CA ARG A 394 -0.04 15.59 -18.34
C ARG A 394 -0.89 16.82 -18.04
N TYR A 395 -0.66 17.45 -16.89
CA TYR A 395 -1.43 18.57 -16.34
C TYR A 395 -0.52 19.79 -16.12
N SER A 396 0.40 20.04 -17.05
CA SER A 396 1.42 21.10 -16.96
C SER A 396 0.88 22.46 -16.46
N PRO A 397 -0.28 22.97 -16.95
CA PRO A 397 -0.80 24.26 -16.47
C PRO A 397 -1.13 24.32 -14.97
N GLN A 398 -1.40 23.19 -14.32
CA GLN A 398 -1.71 23.14 -12.89
C GLN A 398 -0.43 23.10 -12.02
N PHE A 399 0.71 22.70 -12.60
CA PHE A 399 2.01 22.61 -11.92
C PHE A 399 2.91 23.82 -12.16
N THR A 400 2.66 24.59 -13.21
CA THR A 400 3.39 25.84 -13.46
C THR A 400 2.87 26.96 -12.58
N THR A 401 3.78 27.81 -12.10
CA THR A 401 3.45 29.10 -11.49
C THR A 401 3.21 30.10 -12.63
N GLY A 402 2.09 29.95 -13.35
CA GLY A 402 1.79 30.74 -14.55
C GLY A 402 0.71 31.80 -14.32
N SER A 403 1.18 33.05 -14.16
CA SER A 403 0.54 34.35 -14.46
C SER A 403 -0.90 34.61 -13.95
N ASP A 404 -1.00 35.19 -12.75
CA ASP A 404 -1.95 36.29 -12.53
C ASP A 404 -1.41 37.57 -13.19
#